data_AF-A0A2E1MEL4-F1
#
_entry.id   AF-A0A2E1MEL4-F1
#
_cell.length_a   1.000
_cell.length_b   1.000
_cell.length_c   1.000
_cell.angle_alpha   90.00
_cell.angle_beta   90.00
_cell.angle_gamma   90.00
#
_symmetry.space_group_name_H-M   'P 1'
#
loop_
_entity.id
_entity.type
_entity.pdbx_description
1 polymer ?
#
loop_
_entity_poly.entity_id
_entity_poly.type
_entity_poly.pdbx_seq_one_letter_code
_entity_poly.pdbx_strand_id
1 'polypeptide(L)'
;MERFDVRRGMVKQIIEEGGLSALAGKYFDDVQSTDDTSFKGSHGIMTSISGRFDGNALIIDVTNVAPDFENPDAMKSAMDDRRRWTTFLDDATGYNSKQRGDKAKEWAKKASKAKSAVSAARHFMSMSDAVPQDKVDQAENLISEIEEALESSENTKAAGRAEKLNKLFN
;
A
#
# COMPACT_ATOMS: atom_id res chain seq x y z
N MET A 1 1.59 -8.76 -5.57
CA MET A 1 1.19 -7.35 -5.48
C MET A 1 1.61 -6.74 -4.15
N GLU A 2 2.46 -5.72 -4.21
CA GLU A 2 2.92 -4.87 -3.11
C GLU A 2 2.26 -3.49 -3.18
N ARG A 3 2.10 -2.84 -2.02
CA ARG A 3 1.54 -1.50 -1.87
C ARG A 3 2.58 -0.55 -1.29
N PHE A 4 2.79 0.58 -1.94
CA PHE A 4 3.59 1.68 -1.42
C PHE A 4 2.73 2.93 -1.22
N ASP A 5 2.86 3.60 -0.07
CA ASP A 5 2.28 4.93 0.09
C ASP A 5 2.99 5.93 -0.81
N VAL A 6 2.21 6.84 -1.40
CA VAL A 6 2.71 7.91 -2.26
C VAL A 6 2.53 9.25 -1.56
N ARG A 7 3.56 10.10 -1.64
CA ARG A 7 3.52 11.43 -1.06
C ARG A 7 2.38 12.24 -1.69
N ARG A 8 1.66 13.00 -0.86
CA ARG A 8 0.56 13.86 -1.31
C ARG A 8 1.02 14.78 -2.44
N GLY A 9 0.26 14.80 -3.54
CA GLY A 9 0.55 15.61 -4.73
C GLY A 9 1.45 14.93 -5.76
N MET A 10 2.20 13.89 -5.38
CA MET A 10 3.13 13.21 -6.28
C MET A 10 2.43 12.53 -7.46
N VAL A 11 1.29 11.86 -7.22
CA VAL A 11 0.50 11.25 -8.29
C VAL A 11 0.09 12.28 -9.35
N LYS A 12 -0.41 13.43 -8.90
CA LYS A 12 -0.82 14.51 -9.80
C LYS A 12 0.37 15.05 -10.61
N GLN A 13 1.50 15.28 -9.95
CA GLN A 13 2.72 15.73 -10.62
C GLN A 13 3.17 14.73 -11.70
N ILE A 14 3.20 13.43 -11.39
CA ILE A 14 3.61 12.40 -12.35
C ILE A 14 2.65 12.34 -13.55
N ILE A 15 1.35 12.49 -13.33
CA ILE A 15 0.36 12.55 -14.42
C ILE A 15 0.61 13.78 -15.31
N GLU A 16 0.86 14.95 -14.72
CA GLU A 16 1.19 16.18 -15.47
C GLU A 16 2.50 16.06 -16.26
N GLU A 17 3.44 15.23 -15.81
CA GLU A 17 4.73 14.95 -16.45
C GLU A 17 4.69 13.79 -17.47
N GLY A 18 3.49 13.35 -17.89
CA GLY A 18 3.32 12.32 -18.92
C GLY A 18 2.94 10.93 -18.39
N GLY A 19 2.59 10.82 -17.10
CA GLY A 19 2.04 9.62 -16.50
C GLY A 19 3.06 8.63 -15.95
N LEU A 20 2.54 7.58 -15.32
CA LEU A 20 3.36 6.56 -14.67
C LEU A 20 4.20 5.76 -15.67
N SER A 21 3.71 5.56 -16.90
CA SER A 21 4.45 4.89 -17.97
C SER A 21 5.66 5.72 -18.44
N ALA A 22 5.52 7.05 -18.57
CA ALA A 22 6.65 7.92 -18.89
C ALA A 22 7.72 7.93 -17.79
N LEU A 23 7.30 7.89 -16.51
CA LEU A 23 8.23 7.73 -15.40
C LEU A 23 8.94 6.36 -15.46
N ALA A 24 8.19 5.28 -15.65
CA ALA A 24 8.73 3.92 -15.75
C ALA A 24 9.74 3.77 -16.90
N GLY A 25 9.49 4.40 -18.05
CA GLY A 25 10.39 4.38 -19.21
C GLY A 25 11.76 5.02 -18.97
N LYS A 26 11.97 5.75 -17.87
CA LYS A 26 13.29 6.24 -17.45
C LYS A 26 14.16 5.13 -16.83
N TYR A 27 13.53 4.06 -16.36
CA TYR A 27 14.16 3.03 -15.52
C TYR A 27 14.13 1.64 -16.13
N PHE A 28 13.08 1.32 -16.89
CA PHE A 28 12.79 -0.03 -17.37
C PHE A 28 12.71 -0.10 -18.89
N ASP A 29 12.74 -1.32 -19.40
CA ASP A 29 12.62 -1.65 -20.82
C ASP A 29 11.17 -2.09 -21.13
N ASP A 30 10.85 -2.12 -22.43
CA ASP A 30 9.57 -2.60 -22.97
C ASP A 30 8.33 -1.99 -22.28
N VAL A 31 8.43 -0.74 -21.85
CA VAL A 31 7.36 -0.07 -21.10
C VAL A 31 6.17 0.24 -22.01
N GLN A 32 5.02 -0.31 -21.65
CA GLN A 32 3.74 -0.08 -22.31
C GLN A 32 2.80 0.65 -21.36
N SER A 33 2.22 1.75 -21.84
CA SER A 33 1.15 2.44 -21.13
C SER A 33 -0.13 1.61 -21.22
N THR A 34 -0.81 1.41 -20.09
CA THR A 34 -2.21 0.95 -20.11
C THR A 34 -3.17 2.13 -19.93
N ASP A 35 -2.76 3.14 -19.14
CA ASP A 35 -3.35 4.48 -19.03
C ASP A 35 -2.31 5.45 -18.41
N ASP A 36 -2.69 6.68 -18.06
CA ASP A 36 -1.77 7.67 -17.45
C ASP A 36 -1.33 7.30 -16.03
N THR A 37 -2.05 6.38 -15.38
CA THR A 37 -1.82 5.96 -13.99
C THR A 37 -1.21 4.58 -13.88
N SER A 38 -0.98 3.88 -14.99
CA SER A 38 -0.54 2.49 -15.00
C SER A 38 0.39 2.14 -16.15
N PHE A 39 1.25 1.17 -15.91
CA PHE A 39 2.19 0.66 -16.90
C PHE A 39 2.42 -0.83 -16.74
N LYS A 40 2.91 -1.43 -17.82
CA LYS A 40 3.59 -2.72 -17.80
C LYS A 40 4.98 -2.56 -18.39
N GLY A 41 5.93 -3.36 -17.96
CA GLY A 41 7.29 -3.36 -18.51
C GLY A 41 8.13 -4.49 -17.94
N SER A 42 9.41 -4.47 -18.23
CA SER A 42 10.39 -5.44 -17.75
C SER A 42 11.76 -4.78 -17.67
N HIS A 43 12.69 -5.34 -16.90
CA HIS A 43 14.08 -4.89 -16.93
C HIS A 43 14.99 -5.94 -16.30
N GLY A 44 15.96 -6.44 -17.08
CA GLY A 44 16.95 -7.40 -16.59
C GLY A 44 16.31 -8.59 -15.86
N ILE A 45 16.64 -8.77 -14.57
CA ILE A 45 16.07 -9.86 -13.75
C ILE A 45 14.56 -9.71 -13.44
N MET A 46 13.98 -8.52 -13.61
CA MET A 46 12.55 -8.27 -13.43
C MET A 46 11.83 -8.53 -14.76
N THR A 47 11.43 -9.78 -14.99
CA THR A 47 10.85 -10.20 -16.28
C THR A 47 9.44 -9.69 -16.53
N SER A 48 8.74 -9.25 -15.48
CA SER A 48 7.45 -8.59 -15.59
C SER A 48 7.25 -7.62 -14.44
N ILE A 49 6.89 -6.38 -14.75
CA ILE A 49 6.56 -5.31 -13.82
C ILE A 49 5.21 -4.74 -14.26
N SER A 50 4.25 -4.72 -13.35
CA SER A 50 2.95 -4.06 -13.56
C SER A 50 2.71 -3.09 -12.40
N GLY A 51 2.57 -1.81 -12.70
CA GLY A 51 2.33 -0.78 -11.69
C GLY A 51 1.08 0.02 -12.00
N ARG A 52 0.33 0.41 -10.96
CA ARG A 52 -0.77 1.37 -11.08
C ARG A 52 -0.90 2.24 -9.83
N PHE A 53 -1.33 3.48 -10.00
CA PHE A 53 -1.81 4.27 -8.87
C PHE A 53 -3.23 3.86 -8.47
N ASP A 54 -3.46 3.83 -7.16
CA ASP A 54 -4.76 3.62 -6.52
C ASP A 54 -4.91 4.66 -5.41
N GLY A 55 -5.57 5.77 -5.74
CA GLY A 55 -5.61 6.97 -4.89
C GLY A 55 -4.20 7.51 -4.62
N ASN A 56 -3.76 7.47 -3.35
CA ASN A 56 -2.41 7.89 -2.94
C ASN A 56 -1.49 6.68 -2.66
N ALA A 57 -1.75 5.55 -3.29
CA ALA A 57 -0.89 4.38 -3.22
C ALA A 57 -0.41 3.96 -4.61
N LEU A 58 0.80 3.41 -4.67
CA LEU A 58 1.31 2.71 -5.83
C LEU A 58 1.15 1.21 -5.56
N ILE A 59 0.37 0.52 -6.40
CA ILE A 59 0.21 -0.93 -6.39
C ILE A 59 1.08 -1.50 -7.48
N ILE A 60 1.97 -2.41 -7.09
CA ILE A 60 3.01 -2.96 -7.96
C ILE A 60 2.96 -4.48 -7.90
N ASP A 61 3.15 -5.13 -9.03
CA ASP A 61 3.39 -6.56 -9.13
C ASP A 61 4.67 -6.80 -9.93
N VAL A 62 5.58 -7.61 -9.40
CA VAL A 62 6.87 -7.89 -10.02
C VAL A 62 7.13 -9.38 -10.02
N THR A 63 7.50 -9.90 -11.18
CA THR A 63 8.09 -11.23 -11.34
C THR A 63 9.59 -11.09 -11.53
N ASN A 64 10.37 -11.79 -10.69
CA ASN A 64 11.82 -11.78 -10.74
C ASN A 64 12.36 -13.18 -11.05
N VAL A 65 13.45 -13.25 -11.80
CA VAL A 65 14.28 -14.45 -11.93
C VAL A 65 15.57 -14.28 -11.13
N ALA A 66 16.14 -15.39 -10.66
CA ALA A 66 17.46 -15.35 -10.04
C ALA A 66 18.52 -15.08 -11.12
N PRO A 67 19.53 -14.24 -10.84
CA PRO A 67 20.69 -14.15 -11.71
C PRO A 67 21.48 -15.46 -11.68
N ASP A 68 22.34 -15.64 -12.67
CA ASP A 68 23.37 -16.67 -12.62
C ASP A 68 24.40 -16.29 -11.52
N PHE A 69 24.41 -17.06 -10.43
CA PHE A 69 25.27 -16.81 -9.27
C PHE A 69 26.73 -17.20 -9.52
N GLU A 70 27.00 -18.03 -10.54
CA GLU A 70 28.37 -18.43 -10.89
C GLU A 70 29.04 -17.40 -11.80
N ASN A 71 28.26 -16.48 -12.36
CA ASN A 71 28.72 -15.41 -13.24
C ASN A 71 28.78 -14.05 -12.50
N PRO A 72 29.99 -13.53 -12.19
CA PRO A 72 30.14 -12.24 -11.52
C PRO A 72 29.51 -11.05 -12.27
N ASP A 73 29.50 -11.08 -13.60
CA ASP A 73 28.92 -10.02 -14.41
C ASP A 73 27.38 -10.06 -14.35
N ALA A 74 26.78 -11.26 -14.34
CA ALA A 74 25.34 -11.43 -14.14
C ALA A 74 24.91 -10.92 -12.75
N MET A 75 25.70 -11.22 -11.72
CA MET A 75 25.48 -10.68 -10.38
C MET A 75 25.58 -9.15 -10.33
N LYS A 76 26.57 -8.56 -11.00
CA LYS A 76 26.72 -7.11 -11.08
C LYS A 76 25.54 -6.45 -11.81
N SER A 77 25.09 -7.03 -12.93
CA SER A 77 23.90 -6.54 -13.65
C SER A 77 22.66 -6.59 -12.76
N ALA A 78 22.43 -7.69 -12.05
CA ALA A 78 21.29 -7.83 -11.15
C ALA A 78 21.30 -6.81 -9.99
N MET A 79 22.48 -6.38 -9.54
CA MET A 79 22.59 -5.30 -8.56
C MET A 79 22.18 -3.95 -9.15
N ASP A 80 22.56 -3.66 -10.39
CA ASP A 80 22.14 -2.45 -11.11
C ASP A 80 20.64 -2.45 -11.42
N ASP A 81 20.07 -3.60 -11.80
CA ASP A 81 18.62 -3.78 -12.00
C ASP A 81 17.85 -3.41 -10.72
N ARG A 82 18.29 -3.95 -9.57
CA ARG A 82 17.70 -3.65 -8.25
C ARG A 82 17.89 -2.20 -7.83
N ARG A 83 18.99 -1.56 -8.24
CA ARG A 83 19.23 -0.14 -8.00
C ARG A 83 18.22 0.70 -8.79
N ARG A 84 18.04 0.43 -10.08
CA ARG A 84 17.04 1.11 -10.93
C ARG A 84 15.63 0.93 -10.39
N TRP A 85 15.28 -0.28 -9.96
CA TRP A 85 14.02 -0.56 -9.27
C TRP A 85 13.82 0.34 -8.05
N THR A 86 14.83 0.42 -7.18
CA THR A 86 14.75 1.23 -5.96
C THR A 86 14.61 2.72 -6.28
N THR A 87 15.34 3.23 -7.27
CA THR A 87 15.25 4.63 -7.70
C THR A 87 13.91 4.94 -8.35
N PHE A 88 13.36 4.04 -9.16
CA PHE A 88 11.99 4.16 -9.67
C PHE A 88 10.99 4.31 -8.52
N LEU A 89 11.08 3.46 -7.49
CA LEU A 89 10.18 3.57 -6.33
C LEU A 89 10.38 4.88 -5.57
N ASP A 90 11.61 5.38 -5.46
CA ASP A 90 11.90 6.66 -4.81
C ASP A 90 11.14 7.80 -5.52
N ASP A 91 11.22 7.86 -6.85
CA ASP A 91 10.58 8.89 -7.66
C ASP A 91 9.06 8.71 -7.73
N ALA A 92 8.57 7.47 -7.93
CA ALA A 92 7.15 7.18 -8.06
C ALA A 92 6.39 7.42 -6.75
N THR A 93 7.04 7.26 -5.61
CA THR A 93 6.42 7.42 -4.28
C THR A 93 6.76 8.76 -3.63
N GLY A 94 7.86 9.40 -4.00
CA GLY A 94 8.41 10.56 -3.31
C GLY A 94 8.99 10.23 -1.93
N TYR A 95 9.35 8.97 -1.68
CA TYR A 95 9.92 8.47 -0.43
C TYR A 95 11.12 7.59 -0.71
N ASN A 96 12.20 7.73 0.05
CA ASN A 96 13.31 6.78 -0.02
C ASN A 96 12.97 5.42 0.62
N SER A 97 13.83 4.43 0.45
CA SER A 97 13.65 3.07 1.02
C SER A 97 13.32 3.03 2.51
N LYS A 98 13.96 3.87 3.33
CA LYS A 98 13.68 3.94 4.78
C LYS A 98 12.26 4.46 5.03
N GLN A 99 11.92 5.57 4.39
CA GLN A 99 10.59 6.19 4.50
C GLN A 99 9.48 5.25 4.01
N ARG A 100 9.69 4.51 2.91
CA ARG A 100 8.75 3.48 2.46
C ARG A 100 8.53 2.39 3.50
N GLY A 101 9.62 1.92 4.15
CA GLY A 101 9.53 0.96 5.25
C GLY A 101 8.75 1.50 6.45
N ASP A 102 8.96 2.76 6.82
CA ASP A 102 8.22 3.41 7.91
C ASP A 102 6.73 3.58 7.56
N LYS A 103 6.41 3.94 6.30
CA LYS A 103 5.02 4.05 5.82
C LYS A 103 4.31 2.71 5.79
N ALA A 104 4.97 1.63 5.36
CA ALA A 104 4.42 0.29 5.42
C ALA A 104 4.08 -0.14 6.86
N LYS A 105 4.95 0.19 7.83
CA LYS A 105 4.68 -0.05 9.26
C LYS A 105 3.52 0.78 9.78
N GLU A 106 3.46 2.06 9.45
CA GLU A 106 2.31 2.93 9.81
C GLU A 106 1.00 2.36 9.25
N TRP A 107 1.02 1.89 8.01
CA TRP A 107 -0.12 1.27 7.34
C TRP A 107 -0.58 -0.02 8.03
N ALA A 108 0.34 -0.92 8.36
CA ALA A 108 0.04 -2.14 9.11
C ALA A 108 -0.51 -1.82 10.51
N LYS A 109 0.07 -0.82 11.20
CA LYS A 109 -0.36 -0.38 12.52
C LYS A 109 -1.81 0.11 12.53
N LYS A 110 -2.25 0.78 11.45
CA LYS A 110 -3.65 1.20 11.29
C LYS A 110 -4.61 0.01 11.29
N ALA A 111 -4.30 -1.05 10.54
CA ALA A 111 -5.09 -2.28 10.56
C ALA A 111 -5.10 -2.95 11.94
N SER A 112 -3.93 -3.09 12.58
CA SER A 112 -3.83 -3.70 13.91
C SER A 112 -4.65 -2.94 14.94
N LYS A 113 -4.57 -1.60 14.97
CA LYS A 113 -5.37 -0.77 15.88
C LYS A 113 -6.87 -0.92 15.63
N ALA A 114 -7.29 -0.98 14.37
CA ALA A 114 -8.69 -1.16 14.02
C ALA A 114 -9.23 -2.52 14.51
N LYS A 115 -8.49 -3.60 14.30
CA LYS A 115 -8.82 -4.93 14.83
C LYS A 115 -8.88 -4.94 16.36
N SER A 116 -7.93 -4.29 17.02
CA SER A 116 -7.95 -4.17 18.48
C SER A 116 -9.16 -3.40 19.00
N ALA A 117 -9.58 -2.32 18.33
CA ALA A 117 -10.78 -1.58 18.72
C ALA A 117 -12.05 -2.43 18.62
N VAL A 118 -12.19 -3.22 17.55
CA VAL A 118 -13.30 -4.18 17.38
C VAL A 118 -13.31 -5.20 18.53
N SER A 119 -12.16 -5.82 18.82
CA SER A 119 -12.07 -6.80 19.91
C SER A 119 -12.39 -6.18 21.27
N ALA A 120 -11.93 -4.96 21.53
CA ALA A 120 -12.20 -4.26 22.79
C ALA A 120 -13.69 -3.91 22.94
N ALA A 121 -14.31 -3.41 21.87
CA ALA A 121 -15.75 -3.09 21.86
C ALA A 121 -16.62 -4.33 22.09
N ARG A 122 -16.37 -5.44 21.36
CA ARG A 122 -17.09 -6.71 21.57
C ARG A 122 -16.92 -7.23 22.99
N HIS A 123 -15.70 -7.18 23.53
CA HIS A 123 -15.43 -7.58 24.90
C HIS A 123 -16.21 -6.71 25.91
N PHE A 124 -16.18 -5.39 25.75
CA PHE A 124 -16.92 -4.47 26.63
C PHE A 124 -18.43 -4.75 26.61
N MET A 125 -19.03 -4.89 25.42
CA MET A 125 -20.45 -5.19 25.27
C MET A 125 -20.83 -6.55 25.89
N SER A 126 -19.96 -7.56 25.79
CA SER A 126 -20.21 -8.88 26.40
C SER A 126 -20.16 -8.88 27.93
N MET A 127 -19.45 -7.93 28.53
CA MET A 127 -19.28 -7.85 29.99
C MET A 127 -20.28 -6.94 30.70
N SER A 128 -21.05 -6.15 29.95
CA SER A 128 -21.88 -5.10 30.52
C SER A 128 -23.35 -5.32 30.19
N ASP A 129 -24.12 -5.71 31.22
CA ASP A 129 -25.58 -5.86 31.14
C ASP A 129 -26.34 -4.52 31.05
N ALA A 130 -25.62 -3.40 31.10
CA ALA A 130 -26.17 -2.04 31.21
C ALA A 130 -25.90 -1.16 29.97
N VAL A 131 -25.34 -1.72 28.88
CA VAL A 131 -25.17 -0.97 27.64
C VAL A 131 -26.53 -0.80 26.97
N PRO A 132 -26.99 0.44 26.71
CA PRO A 132 -28.22 0.68 25.97
C PRO A 132 -28.20 0.03 24.57
N GLN A 133 -29.31 -0.55 24.13
CA GLN A 133 -29.39 -1.25 22.85
C GLN A 133 -29.01 -0.35 21.66
N ASP A 134 -29.36 0.93 21.71
CA ASP A 134 -28.99 1.91 20.68
C ASP A 134 -27.47 2.10 20.55
N LYS A 135 -26.73 1.97 21.66
CA LYS A 135 -25.26 1.99 21.62
C LYS A 135 -24.69 0.68 21.08
N VAL A 136 -25.30 -0.47 21.41
CA VAL A 136 -24.90 -1.76 20.83
C VAL A 136 -25.07 -1.74 19.32
N ASP A 137 -26.22 -1.28 18.83
CA ASP A 137 -26.50 -1.20 17.40
C ASP A 137 -25.52 -0.26 16.68
N GLN A 138 -25.19 0.89 17.28
CA GLN A 138 -24.16 1.80 16.74
C GLN A 138 -22.77 1.16 16.70
N ALA A 139 -22.40 0.40 17.74
CA ALA A 139 -21.13 -0.29 17.81
C ALA A 139 -21.02 -1.37 16.73
N GLU A 140 -22.04 -2.22 16.58
CA GLU A 140 -22.05 -3.28 15.57
C GLU A 140 -21.99 -2.72 14.15
N ASN A 141 -22.73 -1.63 13.86
CA ASN A 141 -22.61 -0.93 12.57
C ASN A 141 -21.18 -0.43 12.30
N LEU A 142 -20.52 0.18 13.30
CA LEU A 142 -19.12 0.61 13.16
C LEU A 142 -18.16 -0.57 13.01
N ILE A 143 -18.42 -1.68 13.68
CA ILE A 143 -17.62 -2.91 13.57
C ILE A 143 -17.71 -3.46 12.14
N SER A 144 -18.90 -3.58 11.58
CA SER A 144 -19.09 -4.02 10.18
C SER A 144 -18.36 -3.11 9.20
N GLU A 145 -18.48 -1.78 9.34
CA GLU A 145 -17.73 -0.83 8.49
C GLU A 145 -16.20 -0.98 8.62
N ILE A 146 -15.69 -1.33 9.82
CA ILE A 146 -14.26 -1.59 10.03
C ILE A 146 -13.84 -2.89 9.35
N GLU A 147 -14.61 -3.96 9.51
CA GLU A 147 -14.33 -5.28 8.94
C GLU A 147 -14.30 -5.20 7.40
N GLU A 148 -15.31 -4.58 6.78
CA GLU A 148 -15.36 -4.33 5.33
C GLU A 148 -14.16 -3.52 4.82
N ALA A 149 -13.79 -2.46 5.56
CA ALA A 149 -12.64 -1.64 5.21
C ALA A 149 -11.32 -2.41 5.34
N LEU A 150 -11.19 -3.32 6.31
CA LEU A 150 -10.01 -4.18 6.45
C LEU A 150 -9.92 -5.22 5.33
N GLU A 151 -11.04 -5.83 4.94
CA GLU A 151 -11.11 -6.78 3.82
C GLU A 151 -10.74 -6.11 2.49
N SER A 152 -11.22 -4.88 2.30
CA SER A 152 -10.88 -4.05 1.13
C SER A 152 -9.48 -3.43 1.22
N SER A 153 -8.68 -3.76 2.24
CA SER A 153 -7.37 -3.16 2.50
C SER A 153 -7.39 -1.64 2.56
N GLU A 154 -8.46 -1.02 3.07
CA GLU A 154 -8.62 0.43 3.29
C GLU A 154 -8.23 0.83 4.73
N ASN A 155 -7.02 0.50 5.18
CA ASN A 155 -6.63 0.61 6.60
C ASN A 155 -6.80 2.02 7.21
N THR A 156 -6.71 3.09 6.40
CA THR A 156 -6.96 4.45 6.90
C THR A 156 -8.43 4.69 7.24
N LYS A 157 -9.35 4.17 6.42
CA LYS A 157 -10.78 4.20 6.70
C LYS A 157 -11.10 3.34 7.93
N ALA A 158 -10.56 2.12 7.99
CA ALA A 158 -10.70 1.24 9.15
C ALA A 158 -10.23 1.92 10.46
N ALA A 159 -9.05 2.56 10.45
CA ALA A 159 -8.55 3.28 11.60
C ALA A 159 -9.45 4.46 12.02
N GLY A 160 -9.96 5.24 11.05
CA GLY A 160 -10.88 6.34 11.34
C GLY A 160 -12.20 5.87 11.94
N ARG A 161 -12.75 4.74 11.50
CA ARG A 161 -13.95 4.12 12.09
C ARG A 161 -13.68 3.54 13.47
N ALA A 162 -12.51 2.91 13.66
CA ALA A 162 -12.07 2.42 14.96
C ALA A 162 -11.93 3.53 16.02
N GLU A 163 -11.47 4.72 15.63
CA GLU A 163 -11.45 5.88 16.54
C GLU A 163 -12.86 6.31 16.97
N LYS A 164 -13.85 6.25 16.07
CA LYS A 164 -15.26 6.50 16.42
C LYS A 164 -15.80 5.43 17.36
N LEU A 165 -15.50 4.16 17.09
CA LEU A 165 -15.90 3.04 17.94
C LEU A 165 -15.37 3.17 19.36
N ASN A 166 -14.07 3.48 19.52
CA ASN A 166 -13.48 3.71 20.84
C ASN A 166 -14.15 4.86 21.60
N LYS A 167 -14.57 5.93 20.91
CA LYS A 167 -15.27 7.07 21.53
C LYS A 167 -16.70 6.73 21.98
N LEU A 168 -17.29 5.64 21.52
CA LEU A 168 -18.62 5.22 21.95
C LEU A 168 -18.62 4.63 23.38
N PHE A 169 -17.47 4.07 23.79
CA PHE A 169 -17.27 3.36 25.05
C PHE A 169 -16.28 4.02 26.03
N ASN A 170 -15.63 5.12 25.61
CA ASN A 170 -14.85 6.01 26.49
C ASN A 170 -15.76 7.12 27.03
#